data_AF-A0A257WYF6-F1
#
_entry.id   AF-A0A257WYF6-F1
#
_cell.length_a   1.000
_cell.length_b   1.000
_cell.length_c   1.000
_cell.angle_alpha   90.00
_cell.angle_beta   90.00
_cell.angle_gamma   90.00
#
_symmetry.space_group_name_H-M   'P 1'
#
loop_
_entity.id
_entity.type
_entity.pdbx_description
1 polymer ?
#
loop_
_entity_poly.entity_id
_entity_poly.type
_entity_poly.pdbx_seq_one_letter_code
_entity_poly.pdbx_strand_id
1 'polypeptide(L)'
;FEGEAQRVAQHSPCPFVDDDDGACVIYPVRPLACRGHASHDCHACSLATCGQVDDIPYSVAHRMVRSLVQNALQAALRDAGYAWGAYELNHALMLALSQPESEAAWRAGEDVFADAQIDDVSPAEMASTFDWLKGA
;
A
#
# COMPACT_ATOMS: atom_id res chain seq x y z
N PHE A 1 -13.62 11.35 -1.73
CA PHE A 1 -12.78 10.48 -0.88
C PHE A 1 -11.49 11.23 -0.58
N GLU A 2 -10.98 11.17 0.65
CA GLU A 2 -9.72 11.80 1.03
C GLU A 2 -8.57 10.78 0.93
N GLY A 3 -7.75 10.90 -0.11
CA GLY A 3 -6.64 9.99 -0.38
C GLY A 3 -5.44 10.18 0.53
N GLU A 4 -4.51 9.22 0.50
CA GLU A 4 -3.27 9.25 1.30
C GLU A 4 -2.50 10.55 1.15
N ALA A 5 -2.22 10.98 -0.09
CA ALA A 5 -1.47 12.20 -0.36
C ALA A 5 -2.14 13.45 0.26
N GLN A 6 -3.49 13.51 0.26
CA GLN A 6 -4.22 14.60 0.89
C GLN A 6 -4.08 14.56 2.41
N ARG A 7 -4.23 13.39 3.05
CA ARG A 7 -4.06 13.25 4.51
C ARG A 7 -2.64 13.61 4.95
N VAL A 8 -1.63 13.14 4.22
CA VAL A 8 -0.22 13.45 4.49
C VAL A 8 0.01 14.97 4.39
N ALA A 9 -0.47 15.62 3.33
CA ALA A 9 -0.33 17.07 3.16
C ALA A 9 -1.06 17.90 4.24
N GLN A 10 -2.07 17.33 4.89
CA GLN A 10 -2.81 17.95 5.98
C GLN A 10 -2.28 17.57 7.37
N HIS A 11 -1.27 16.70 7.44
CA HIS A 11 -0.79 16.06 8.67
C HIS A 11 -1.89 15.34 9.45
N SER A 12 -2.89 14.83 8.73
CA SER A 12 -3.96 14.00 9.29
C SER A 12 -3.42 12.59 9.50
N PRO A 13 -3.52 12.02 10.72
CA PRO A 13 -3.05 10.66 10.97
C PRO A 13 -3.86 9.64 10.16
N CYS A 14 -3.28 8.45 9.98
CA CYS A 14 -4.01 7.34 9.38
C CYS A 14 -5.21 6.95 10.28
N PRO A 15 -6.42 6.72 9.73
CA PRO A 15 -7.62 6.35 10.51
C PRO A 15 -7.50 5.08 11.35
N PHE A 16 -6.47 4.26 11.11
CA PHE A 16 -6.20 3.07 11.90
C PHE A 16 -5.19 3.30 13.03
N VAL A 17 -4.62 4.50 13.17
CA VAL A 17 -3.75 4.84 14.28
C VAL A 17 -4.64 5.33 15.42
N ASP A 18 -4.50 4.70 16.59
CA ASP A 18 -5.18 5.08 17.81
C ASP A 18 -4.62 6.41 18.34
N ASP A 19 -5.52 7.32 18.75
CA ASP A 19 -5.15 8.66 19.18
C ASP A 19 -4.49 8.67 20.58
N ASP A 20 -4.75 7.67 21.43
CA ASP A 20 -4.27 7.63 22.81
C ASP A 20 -2.84 7.08 22.90
N ASP A 21 -2.55 5.99 22.17
CA ASP A 21 -1.24 5.30 22.24
C ASP A 21 -0.40 5.35 20.96
N GLY A 22 -0.96 5.86 19.84
CA GLY A 22 -0.28 5.93 18.55
C GLY A 22 -0.04 4.57 17.89
N ALA A 23 -0.63 3.49 18.41
CA ALA A 23 -0.53 2.16 17.82
C ALA A 23 -1.53 2.03 16.66
N CYS A 24 -1.18 1.24 15.63
CA CYS A 24 -2.19 0.96 14.59
C CYS A 24 -3.04 -0.25 14.97
N VAL A 25 -4.35 -0.05 15.04
CA VAL A 25 -5.32 -1.03 15.55
C VAL A 25 -5.48 -2.25 14.64
N ILE A 26 -5.13 -2.11 13.36
CA ILE A 26 -5.06 -3.22 12.39
C ILE A 26 -3.66 -3.86 12.30
N TYR A 27 -2.80 -3.71 13.32
CA TYR A 27 -1.42 -4.22 13.31
C TYR A 27 -1.28 -5.66 12.75
N PRO A 28 -2.14 -6.63 13.12
CA PRO A 28 -2.03 -8.01 12.61
C PRO A 28 -2.14 -8.12 11.09
N VAL A 29 -2.91 -7.23 10.46
CA VAL A 29 -3.16 -7.22 9.00
C VAL A 29 -2.57 -5.99 8.31
N ARG A 30 -1.66 -5.27 8.98
CA ARG A 30 -0.96 -4.11 8.44
C ARG A 30 -0.34 -4.44 7.07
N PRO A 31 -0.62 -3.66 6.00
CA PRO A 31 -0.14 -3.99 4.65
C PRO A 31 1.39 -3.99 4.53
N LEU A 32 1.89 -4.64 3.48
CA LEU A 32 3.33 -4.69 3.17
C LEU A 32 3.94 -3.28 3.07
N ALA A 33 3.22 -2.33 2.44
CA ALA A 33 3.66 -0.93 2.31
C ALA A 33 4.12 -0.34 3.66
N CYS A 34 3.29 -0.49 4.70
CA CYS A 34 3.61 0.02 6.04
C CYS A 34 4.61 -0.86 6.80
N ARG A 35 4.60 -2.19 6.61
CA ARG A 35 5.56 -3.10 7.27
C ARG A 35 7.00 -2.90 6.81
N GLY A 36 7.19 -2.51 5.55
CA GLY A 36 8.52 -2.24 4.98
C GLY A 36 9.04 -0.83 5.26
N HIS A 37 8.20 0.08 5.77
CA HIS A 37 8.54 1.48 6.03
C HIS A 37 8.86 1.71 7.51
N ALA A 38 9.95 1.09 7.98
CA ALA A 38 10.40 1.18 9.36
C ALA A 38 11.58 2.16 9.50
N SER A 39 11.33 3.32 10.10
CA SER A 39 12.39 4.24 10.53
C SER A 39 13.17 3.63 11.70
N HIS A 40 14.48 3.87 11.73
CA HIS A 40 15.35 3.55 12.88
C HIS A 40 15.78 4.81 13.64
N ASP A 41 15.27 5.98 13.26
CA ASP A 41 15.43 7.25 13.96
C ASP A 41 14.05 7.76 14.40
N CYS A 42 13.82 7.73 15.72
CA CYS A 42 12.58 8.17 16.33
C CYS A 42 12.38 9.69 16.17
N HIS A 43 13.45 10.47 16.32
CA HIS A 43 13.36 11.93 16.23
C HIS A 43 12.96 12.37 14.82
N ALA A 44 13.65 11.85 13.79
CA ALA A 44 13.32 12.14 12.40
C ALA A 44 11.88 11.71 12.06
N CYS A 45 11.43 10.54 12.55
CA CYS A 45 10.07 10.05 12.36
C CYS A 45 9.01 11.01 12.94
N SER A 46 9.24 11.52 14.15
CA SER A 46 8.36 12.51 14.78
C SER A 46 8.31 13.82 14.01
N LEU A 47 9.46 14.30 13.51
CA LEU A 47 9.53 15.51 12.68
C LEU A 47 8.76 15.37 11.37
N ALA A 48 8.84 14.20 10.72
CA ALA A 48 8.10 13.96 9.49
C ALA A 48 6.59 13.89 9.71
N THR A 49 6.17 13.28 10.83
CA THR A 49 4.75 13.17 11.18
C THR A 49 4.10 14.54 11.43
N CYS A 50 4.87 15.53 11.92
CA CYS A 50 4.41 16.91 12.09
C CYS A 50 4.71 17.84 10.90
N GLY A 51 5.16 17.30 9.77
CA GLY A 51 5.39 18.05 8.53
C GLY A 51 6.63 18.94 8.53
N GLN A 52 7.57 18.71 9.45
CA GLN A 52 8.79 19.53 9.55
C GLN A 52 9.91 19.07 8.62
N VAL A 53 9.89 17.79 8.22
CA VAL A 53 10.82 17.21 7.25
C VAL A 53 10.08 16.23 6.35
N ASP A 54 10.51 16.12 5.10
CA ASP A 54 9.85 15.26 4.11
C ASP A 54 10.44 13.83 4.06
N ASP A 55 11.68 13.67 4.53
CA ASP A 55 12.43 12.41 4.43
C ASP A 55 12.96 11.94 5.79
N ILE A 56 12.91 10.63 6.01
CA ILE A 56 13.41 9.97 7.22
C ILE A 56 14.26 8.75 6.87
N PRO A 57 15.24 8.38 7.70
CA PRO A 57 16.05 7.20 7.48
C PRO A 57 15.24 5.92 7.80
N TYR A 58 14.80 5.22 6.75
CA TYR A 58 14.18 3.90 6.88
C TYR A 58 15.17 2.76 6.62
N SER A 59 14.89 1.60 7.20
CA SER A 59 15.69 0.40 6.98
C SER A 59 15.62 -0.07 5.52
N VAL A 60 16.75 0.03 4.80
CA VAL A 60 16.88 -0.48 3.41
C VAL A 60 16.57 -1.97 3.32
N ALA A 61 16.99 -2.79 4.29
CA ALA A 61 16.73 -4.23 4.29
C ALA A 61 15.22 -4.57 4.30
N HIS A 62 14.46 -3.99 5.24
CA HIS A 62 13.00 -4.09 5.29
C HIS A 62 12.33 -3.61 3.99
N ARG A 63 12.76 -2.48 3.43
CA ARG A 63 12.23 -1.97 2.15
C ARG A 63 12.50 -2.96 1.00
N MET A 64 13.70 -3.53 0.94
CA MET A 64 14.08 -4.51 -0.08
C MET A 64 13.23 -5.78 0.01
N VAL A 65 13.14 -6.38 1.20
CA VAL A 65 12.32 -7.59 1.42
C VAL A 65 10.86 -7.33 1.09
N ARG A 66 10.30 -6.20 1.54
CA ARG A 66 8.95 -5.75 1.18
C ARG A 66 8.79 -5.69 -0.34
N SER A 67 9.69 -5.00 -1.05
CA SER A 67 9.62 -4.88 -2.51
C SER A 67 9.60 -6.25 -3.18
N LEU A 68 10.46 -7.17 -2.78
CA LEU A 68 10.52 -8.52 -3.35
C LEU A 68 9.19 -9.27 -3.16
N VAL A 69 8.67 -9.29 -1.93
CA VAL A 69 7.41 -10.00 -1.62
C VAL A 69 6.22 -9.37 -2.35
N GLN A 70 6.13 -8.04 -2.37
CA GLN A 70 5.04 -7.34 -3.04
C GLN A 70 5.05 -7.59 -4.56
N ASN A 71 6.20 -7.45 -5.22
CA ASN A 71 6.31 -7.68 -6.66
C ASN A 71 6.04 -9.16 -7.03
N ALA A 72 6.51 -10.11 -6.21
CA ALA A 72 6.20 -11.53 -6.41
C ALA A 72 4.70 -11.82 -6.29
N LEU A 73 4.02 -11.21 -5.31
CA LEU A 73 2.57 -11.33 -5.15
C LEU A 73 1.82 -10.72 -6.35
N GLN A 74 2.21 -9.53 -6.79
CA GLN A 74 1.60 -8.86 -7.95
C GLN A 74 1.78 -9.66 -9.24
N ALA A 75 2.97 -10.20 -9.49
CA ALA A 75 3.22 -11.07 -10.63
C ALA A 75 2.36 -12.34 -10.59
N ALA A 76 2.25 -12.99 -9.42
CA ALA A 76 1.43 -14.19 -9.25
C ALA A 76 -0.07 -13.93 -9.43
N LEU A 77 -0.58 -12.81 -8.90
CA LEU A 77 -1.98 -12.39 -9.09
C LEU A 77 -2.28 -12.13 -10.57
N ARG A 78 -1.39 -11.41 -11.26
CA ARG A 78 -1.50 -11.16 -12.71
C ARG A 78 -1.55 -12.46 -13.50
N ASP A 79 -0.67 -13.41 -13.21
CA ASP A 79 -0.62 -14.71 -13.90
C ASP A 79 -1.87 -15.56 -13.65
N ALA A 80 -2.50 -15.38 -12.48
CA ALA A 80 -3.76 -16.03 -12.13
C ALA A 80 -5.01 -15.30 -12.65
N GLY A 81 -4.87 -14.15 -13.32
CA GLY A 81 -5.98 -13.36 -13.84
C GLY A 81 -6.73 -12.54 -12.78
N TYR A 82 -6.12 -12.29 -11.62
CA TYR A 82 -6.68 -11.41 -10.59
C TYR A 82 -6.22 -9.97 -10.74
N ALA A 83 -7.00 -9.05 -10.19
CA ALA A 83 -6.58 -7.67 -9.98
C ALA A 83 -5.28 -7.63 -9.14
N TRP A 84 -4.26 -6.94 -9.64
CA TRP A 84 -2.88 -7.01 -9.14
C TRP A 84 -2.24 -5.63 -8.92
N GLY A 85 -3.02 -4.56 -9.07
CA GLY A 85 -2.55 -3.19 -8.87
C GLY A 85 -2.11 -2.90 -7.43
N ALA A 86 -1.53 -1.73 -7.23
CA ALA A 86 -1.39 -1.14 -5.91
C ALA A 86 -2.61 -0.23 -5.67
N TYR A 87 -3.23 -0.33 -4.50
CA TYR A 87 -4.44 0.41 -4.18
C TYR A 87 -4.27 1.19 -2.87
N GLU A 88 -4.84 2.39 -2.80
CA GLU A 88 -4.88 3.17 -1.57
C GLU A 88 -5.79 2.45 -0.56
N LEU A 89 -5.22 2.13 0.60
CA LEU A 89 -5.84 1.22 1.58
C LEU A 89 -7.21 1.69 2.04
N ASN A 90 -7.34 2.98 2.36
CA ASN A 90 -8.58 3.52 2.93
C ASN A 90 -9.68 3.55 1.86
N HIS A 91 -9.34 3.88 0.61
CA HIS A 91 -10.28 3.93 -0.49
C HIS A 91 -10.76 2.53 -0.84
N ALA A 92 -9.82 1.60 -1.01
CA ALA A 92 -10.11 0.20 -1.32
C ALA A 92 -10.97 -0.44 -0.23
N LEU A 93 -10.70 -0.15 1.05
CA LEU A 93 -11.54 -0.63 2.15
C LEU A 93 -12.95 -0.04 2.09
N MET A 94 -13.08 1.27 1.81
CA MET A 94 -14.41 1.88 1.65
C MET A 94 -15.19 1.26 0.49
N LEU A 95 -14.53 0.99 -0.64
CA LEU A 95 -15.12 0.27 -1.77
C LEU A 95 -15.60 -1.12 -1.34
N ALA A 96 -14.73 -1.92 -0.69
CA ALA A 96 -15.07 -3.26 -0.20
C ALA A 96 -16.24 -3.27 0.78
N LEU A 97 -16.30 -2.30 1.71
CA LEU A 97 -17.37 -2.21 2.71
C LEU A 97 -18.69 -1.70 2.12
N SER A 98 -18.64 -0.89 1.05
CA SER A 98 -19.82 -0.33 0.40
C SER A 98 -20.55 -1.34 -0.51
N GLN A 99 -19.88 -2.43 -0.90
CA GLN A 99 -20.36 -3.38 -1.90
C GLN A 99 -20.21 -4.81 -1.36
N PRO A 100 -21.30 -5.42 -0.84
CA PRO A 100 -21.24 -6.77 -0.26
C PRO A 100 -20.72 -7.84 -1.22
N GLU A 101 -20.90 -7.64 -2.53
CA GLU A 101 -20.48 -8.58 -3.58
C GLU A 101 -19.02 -8.39 -4.02
N SER A 102 -18.28 -7.41 -3.47
CA SER A 102 -16.90 -7.11 -3.89
C SER A 102 -15.97 -8.31 -3.78
N GLU A 103 -16.12 -9.16 -2.76
CA GLU A 103 -15.31 -10.37 -2.64
C GLU A 103 -15.59 -11.36 -3.78
N ALA A 104 -16.86 -11.59 -4.10
CA ALA A 104 -17.26 -12.51 -5.17
C ALA A 104 -16.79 -12.01 -6.55
N ALA A 105 -16.97 -10.73 -6.83
CA ALA A 105 -16.51 -10.09 -8.07
C ALA A 105 -14.98 -10.11 -8.20
N TRP A 106 -14.24 -9.78 -7.13
CA TRP A 106 -12.77 -9.89 -7.13
C TRP A 106 -12.30 -11.33 -7.40
N ARG A 107 -12.96 -12.32 -6.78
CA ARG A 107 -12.70 -13.75 -7.03
C ARG A 107 -13.02 -14.19 -8.46
N ALA A 108 -13.91 -13.48 -9.15
CA ALA A 108 -14.21 -13.69 -10.56
C ALA A 108 -13.21 -13.00 -11.51
N GLY A 109 -12.21 -12.28 -10.97
CA GLY A 109 -11.18 -11.59 -11.73
C GLY A 109 -11.49 -10.11 -12.01
N GLU A 110 -12.59 -9.57 -11.47
CA GLU A 110 -12.91 -8.16 -11.63
C GLU A 110 -12.01 -7.28 -10.75
N ASP A 111 -11.57 -6.15 -11.29
CA ASP A 111 -10.89 -5.13 -10.48
C ASP A 111 -11.91 -4.20 -9.80
N VAL A 112 -12.47 -4.69 -8.70
CA VAL A 112 -13.42 -3.93 -7.86
C VAL A 112 -12.77 -2.74 -7.14
N PHE A 113 -11.44 -2.58 -7.23
CA PHE A 113 -10.67 -1.54 -6.57
C PHE A 113 -10.05 -0.53 -7.56
N ALA A 114 -10.41 -0.57 -8.84
CA ALA A 114 -9.86 0.32 -9.87
C ALA A 114 -9.87 1.82 -9.48
N ASP A 115 -10.95 2.29 -8.84
CA ASP A 115 -11.07 3.69 -8.38
C ASP A 115 -10.10 4.05 -7.23
N ALA A 116 -9.53 3.05 -6.57
CA ALA A 116 -8.53 3.17 -5.51
C ALA A 116 -7.09 2.98 -6.00
N GLN A 117 -6.87 2.75 -7.30
CA GLN A 117 -5.54 2.43 -7.80
C GLN A 117 -4.55 3.60 -7.62
N ILE A 118 -3.32 3.27 -7.24
CA ILE A 118 -2.18 4.18 -7.15
C ILE A 118 -1.26 3.90 -8.34
N ASP A 119 -0.97 4.95 -9.12
CA ASP A 119 -0.21 4.86 -10.38
C ASP A 119 1.20 5.46 -10.29
N ASP A 120 1.86 5.35 -9.13
CA ASP A 120 3.26 5.80 -8.94
C ASP A 120 4.22 5.14 -9.95
N VAL A 121 3.91 3.90 -10.33
CA VAL A 121 4.56 3.17 -11.42
C VAL A 121 3.47 2.63 -12.33
N SER A 122 3.63 2.81 -13.64
CA SER A 122 2.67 2.35 -14.63
C SER A 122 2.48 0.82 -14.55
N PRO A 123 1.23 0.31 -14.53
CA PRO A 123 0.97 -1.13 -14.62
C PRO A 123 1.59 -1.77 -15.87
N ALA A 124 1.63 -1.06 -17.00
CA ALA A 124 2.26 -1.58 -18.22
C ALA A 124 3.77 -1.78 -18.05
N GLU A 125 4.44 -0.85 -17.35
CA GLU A 125 5.87 -0.93 -17.05
C GLU A 125 6.18 -2.09 -16.09
N MET A 126 5.37 -2.25 -15.04
CA MET A 126 5.52 -3.36 -14.10
C MET A 126 5.29 -4.72 -14.78
N ALA A 127 4.25 -4.82 -15.61
CA ALA A 127 3.95 -6.03 -16.37
C ALA A 127 5.12 -6.44 -17.28
N SER A 128 5.69 -5.49 -18.02
CA SER A 128 6.89 -5.71 -18.85
C SER A 128 8.07 -6.22 -18.03
N THR A 129 8.30 -5.64 -16.85
CA THR A 129 9.36 -6.06 -15.93
C THR A 129 9.14 -7.50 -15.44
N PHE A 130 7.91 -7.87 -15.08
CA PHE A 130 7.58 -9.23 -14.65
C PHE A 130 7.78 -10.25 -15.77
N ASP A 131 7.40 -9.91 -17.00
CA ASP A 131 7.57 -10.78 -18.15
C ASP A 131 9.06 -11.01 -18.46
N TRP A 132 9.86 -9.95 -18.37
CA TRP A 132 11.32 -10.06 -18.52
C TRP A 132 11.94 -10.94 -17.44
N LEU A 133 11.59 -10.75 -16.16
CA LEU A 133 12.13 -11.54 -15.05
C LEU A 133 11.77 -13.02 -15.13
N LYS A 134 10.59 -13.37 -15.67
CA LYS A 134 10.16 -14.78 -15.85
C LYS A 134 10.80 -15.44 -17.07
N GLY A 135 11.24 -14.65 -18.05
CA GLY A 135 11.91 -15.13 -19.27
C GLY A 135 13.42 -15.20 -19.17
N ALA A 136 14.03 -14.60 -18.14
CA ALA A 136 15.46 -14.61 -17.85
C ALA A 136 15.88 -15.83 -17.01
#